data_AF-A0A183C0C0-F1
#
_entry.id   AF-A0A183C0C0-F1
#
_cell.length_a   1.000
_cell.length_b   1.000
_cell.length_c   1.000
_cell.angle_alpha   90.00
_cell.angle_beta   90.00
_cell.angle_gamma   90.00
#
_symmetry.space_group_name_H-M   'P 1'
#
loop_
_entity.id
_entity.type
_entity.pdbx_description
1 polymer ?
#
loop_
_entity_poly.entity_id
_entity_poly.type
_entity_poly.pdbx_seq_one_letter_code
_entity_poly.pdbx_strand_id
1 'polypeptide(L)'
;MKQDKLEKFERWYTENRLTPFFLPDELRAYCRNDTEILLKSILQFRHILMEEITNGFDVLPVSCTIASACMNIFRAKFMKDNQLAIVPEAGFWHGCERCFDPNDKLVDNKTCRELNEATQDRLIQLREPDEHGRCIEVEEIWECEINSMLSDPRNTEMKVFFDDLGVERGPIEPRLAYCGGRTGPLKLFAESSEERKISVYDIVSLYPWVNYDTDYPIGIPKIVHPTAEQIVVDWSSPNDLLYRGIYRVRVIPPRGLCIPVLPVKLDERLLFCCCYRCAMKFQKIGTRQQHLCTHTDEQRSYTGNYTHIELERALQHGYKIDRFWRAWHYEHWSDQIFKEYVRLFLKLKIESSGFPDGIVTDEQKRIFAAEYMRIYHVQLNLESVKKNPGLRFIAKLMLNSLWGKFSMRNELGSNKVITRPQEFYKLELSAIVPLSDHAIRVTYKHKKHFAQEHSSSNIVLSLWTTSRARLKLLDYMMQIHNTEGAELLYTDTDSVIVKHRRNVVPIQTGEYLGQMSAEYAGYEIKTFICGGAKQYALQMTDQRNGQTKYVQKIRGITFDVRNSQALQFEHFKQKVLNFGARGQRPAVFSYDKIQPTRSSQIITRELHKRYLPVCQKGVISERLEVFPFGYQ
;
A
#
# COMPACT_ATOMS: atom_id res chain seq x y z
N MET A 1 -18.64 -0.97 -24.31
CA MET A 1 -18.13 -2.22 -24.92
C MET A 1 -17.09 -1.84 -25.96
N LYS A 2 -15.99 -2.59 -26.14
CA LYS A 2 -15.04 -2.30 -27.22
C LYS A 2 -15.73 -2.52 -28.59
N GLN A 3 -15.33 -1.79 -29.63
CA GLN A 3 -15.99 -1.78 -30.94
C GLN A 3 -16.09 -3.19 -31.55
N ASP A 4 -15.03 -3.99 -31.45
CA ASP A 4 -14.97 -5.39 -31.89
C ASP A 4 -16.00 -6.29 -31.19
N LYS A 5 -16.19 -6.09 -29.88
CA LYS A 5 -17.20 -6.81 -29.09
C LYS A 5 -18.61 -6.33 -29.40
N LEU A 6 -18.78 -5.05 -29.70
CA LEU A 6 -20.06 -4.50 -30.13
C LEU A 6 -20.47 -5.09 -31.48
N GLU A 7 -19.57 -5.12 -32.46
CA GLU A 7 -19.85 -5.72 -33.76
C GLU A 7 -20.19 -7.21 -33.65
N LYS A 8 -19.46 -7.96 -32.80
CA LYS A 8 -19.81 -9.36 -32.51
C LYS A 8 -21.16 -9.51 -31.83
N PHE A 9 -21.46 -8.66 -30.86
CA PHE A 9 -22.75 -8.67 -30.17
C PHE A 9 -23.90 -8.30 -31.11
N GLU A 10 -23.76 -7.25 -31.93
CA GLU A 10 -24.78 -6.81 -32.89
C GLU A 10 -25.04 -7.88 -33.95
N ARG A 11 -23.98 -8.56 -34.41
CA ARG A 11 -24.11 -9.71 -35.31
C ARG A 11 -24.92 -10.83 -34.66
N TRP A 12 -24.49 -11.28 -33.48
CA TRP A 12 -25.19 -12.31 -32.72
C TRP A 12 -26.64 -11.91 -32.40
N TYR A 13 -26.87 -10.66 -32.00
CA TYR A 13 -28.20 -10.14 -31.68
C TYR A 13 -29.07 -10.11 -32.94
N THR A 14 -28.57 -9.63 -34.07
CA THR A 14 -29.32 -9.61 -35.33
C THR A 14 -29.71 -11.02 -35.76
N GLU A 15 -28.81 -11.99 -35.61
CA GLU A 15 -29.04 -13.40 -35.92
C GLU A 15 -30.04 -14.08 -34.98
N ASN A 16 -30.08 -13.68 -33.70
CA ASN A 16 -30.81 -14.42 -32.66
C ASN A 16 -32.00 -13.67 -32.04
N ARG A 17 -32.22 -12.38 -32.35
CA ARG A 17 -33.25 -11.53 -31.71
C ARG A 17 -34.69 -12.02 -31.92
N LEU A 18 -34.94 -12.80 -32.97
CA LEU A 18 -36.25 -13.37 -33.26
C LEU A 18 -36.39 -14.84 -32.82
N THR A 19 -35.31 -15.44 -32.31
CA THR A 19 -35.31 -16.83 -31.85
C THR A 19 -36.04 -16.90 -30.51
N PRO A 20 -37.22 -17.53 -30.42
CA PRO A 20 -37.91 -17.68 -29.15
C PRO A 20 -37.11 -18.62 -28.25
N PHE A 21 -36.96 -18.25 -26.98
CA PHE A 21 -36.31 -19.08 -25.96
C PHE A 21 -37.14 -19.08 -24.68
N PHE A 22 -37.04 -20.17 -23.92
CA PHE A 22 -37.67 -20.26 -22.62
C PHE A 22 -36.71 -19.75 -21.55
N LEU A 23 -36.94 -18.52 -21.08
CA LEU A 23 -36.05 -17.81 -20.16
C LEU A 23 -35.63 -18.64 -18.93
N PRO A 24 -36.53 -19.41 -18.26
CA PRO A 24 -36.11 -20.24 -17.12
C PRO A 24 -35.04 -21.29 -17.45
N ASP A 25 -35.09 -21.90 -18.64
CA ASP A 25 -34.11 -22.91 -19.05
C ASP A 25 -32.78 -22.26 -19.42
N GLU A 26 -32.80 -21.11 -20.11
CA GLU A 26 -31.59 -20.34 -20.40
C GLU A 26 -30.92 -19.83 -19.11
N LEU A 27 -31.69 -19.34 -18.13
CA LEU A 27 -31.16 -18.95 -16.83
C LEU A 27 -30.57 -20.15 -16.08
N ARG A 28 -31.22 -21.32 -16.13
CA ARG A 28 -30.69 -22.55 -15.53
C ARG A 28 -29.39 -22.97 -16.20
N ALA A 29 -29.33 -22.95 -17.53
CA ALA A 29 -28.13 -23.28 -18.31
C ALA A 29 -26.98 -22.30 -18.00
N TYR A 30 -27.27 -20.99 -17.95
CA TYR A 30 -26.32 -19.96 -17.56
C TYR A 30 -25.76 -20.19 -16.15
N CYS A 31 -26.62 -20.37 -15.15
CA CYS A 31 -26.21 -20.63 -13.76
C CYS A 31 -25.40 -21.92 -13.62
N ARG A 32 -25.76 -22.98 -14.37
CA ARG A 32 -24.99 -24.23 -14.39
C ARG A 32 -23.62 -24.02 -15.02
N ASN A 33 -23.54 -23.30 -16.13
CA ASN A 33 -22.29 -22.99 -16.81
C ASN A 33 -21.35 -22.15 -15.91
N ASP A 34 -21.88 -21.12 -15.23
CA ASP A 34 -21.09 -20.30 -14.30
C ASP A 34 -20.52 -21.13 -13.14
N THR A 35 -21.33 -22.02 -12.54
CA THR A 35 -20.86 -22.90 -11.46
C THR A 35 -19.88 -23.97 -11.96
N GLU A 36 -20.07 -24.49 -13.17
CA GLU A 36 -19.15 -25.45 -13.79
C GLU A 36 -17.79 -24.82 -14.14
N ILE A 37 -17.78 -23.60 -14.68
CA ILE A 37 -16.55 -22.85 -14.94
C ILE A 37 -15.80 -22.61 -13.63
N LEU A 38 -16.49 -22.19 -12.57
CA LEU A 38 -15.89 -22.01 -11.25
C LEU A 38 -15.31 -23.31 -10.69
N LEU A 39 -16.05 -24.42 -10.78
CA LEU A 39 -15.60 -25.74 -10.33
C LEU A 39 -14.35 -26.21 -11.09
N LYS A 40 -14.38 -26.16 -12.43
CA LYS A 40 -13.23 -26.52 -13.27
C LYS A 40 -12.01 -25.65 -12.97
N SER A 41 -12.23 -24.35 -12.78
CA SER A 41 -11.17 -23.40 -12.46
C SER A 41 -10.54 -23.68 -11.10
N ILE A 42 -11.34 -23.96 -10.06
CA ILE A 42 -10.80 -24.25 -8.72
C ILE A 42 -10.08 -25.60 -8.66
N LEU A 43 -10.58 -26.62 -9.38
CA LEU A 43 -9.90 -27.91 -9.49
C LEU A 43 -8.54 -27.78 -10.17
N GLN A 44 -8.48 -27.06 -11.30
CA GLN A 44 -7.22 -26.80 -11.97
C GLN A 44 -6.28 -25.95 -11.12
N PHE A 45 -6.80 -24.94 -10.42
CA PHE A 45 -6.01 -24.09 -9.52
C PHE A 45 -5.42 -24.90 -8.37
N ARG A 46 -6.22 -25.79 -7.76
CA ARG A 46 -5.77 -26.71 -6.71
C ARG A 46 -4.66 -27.64 -7.21
N HIS A 47 -4.85 -28.23 -8.39
CA HIS A 47 -3.86 -29.10 -9.01
C HIS A 47 -2.53 -28.38 -9.24
N ILE A 48 -2.55 -27.17 -9.84
CA ILE A 48 -1.35 -26.35 -10.03
C ILE A 48 -0.67 -26.03 -8.69
N LEU A 49 -1.44 -25.63 -7.67
CA LEU A 49 -0.88 -25.34 -6.35
C LEU A 49 -0.18 -26.57 -5.75
N MET A 50 -0.83 -27.73 -5.81
CA MET A 50 -0.29 -28.96 -5.22
C MET A 50 0.92 -29.50 -5.97
N GLU A 51 0.79 -29.65 -7.30
CA GLU A 51 1.81 -30.32 -8.12
C GLU A 51 2.98 -29.41 -8.46
N GLU A 52 2.71 -28.15 -8.83
CA GLU A 52 3.76 -27.25 -9.37
C GLU A 52 4.37 -26.33 -8.31
N ILE A 53 3.67 -26.06 -7.20
CA ILE A 53 4.07 -25.00 -6.23
C ILE A 53 4.42 -25.58 -4.87
N THR A 54 3.56 -26.40 -4.26
CA THR A 54 3.71 -26.84 -2.87
C THR A 54 4.39 -28.20 -2.73
N ASN A 55 4.50 -28.96 -3.82
CA ASN A 55 5.00 -30.35 -3.82
C ASN A 55 4.14 -31.27 -2.95
N GLY A 56 2.82 -31.19 -3.10
CA GLY A 56 1.87 -32.18 -2.60
C GLY A 56 0.99 -31.76 -1.43
N PHE A 57 1.28 -30.66 -0.70
CA PHE A 57 0.39 -30.20 0.38
C PHE A 57 -0.64 -29.19 -0.12
N ASP A 58 -1.89 -29.39 0.28
CA ASP A 58 -3.00 -28.55 -0.16
C ASP A 58 -3.21 -27.36 0.78
N VAL A 59 -3.07 -26.15 0.24
CA VAL A 59 -3.25 -24.91 1.00
C VAL A 59 -4.68 -24.36 0.95
N LEU A 60 -5.52 -24.83 0.02
CA LEU A 60 -6.88 -24.31 -0.15
C LEU A 60 -7.79 -24.55 1.06
N PRO A 61 -7.76 -25.72 1.75
CA PRO A 61 -8.60 -25.96 2.92
C PRO A 61 -8.41 -24.94 4.04
N VAL A 62 -7.22 -24.36 4.13
CA VAL A 62 -6.84 -23.37 5.16
C VAL A 62 -6.66 -21.96 4.60
N SER A 63 -6.98 -21.73 3.31
CA SER A 63 -6.76 -20.46 2.62
C SER A 63 -7.97 -20.07 1.78
N CYS A 64 -8.83 -19.21 2.33
CA CYS A 64 -9.98 -18.65 1.60
C CYS A 64 -9.62 -17.52 0.62
N THR A 65 -8.35 -17.05 0.63
CA THR A 65 -7.87 -15.98 -0.24
C THR A 65 -6.48 -16.29 -0.78
N ILE A 66 -6.14 -15.73 -1.94
CA ILE A 66 -4.80 -15.87 -2.53
C ILE A 66 -3.68 -15.37 -1.60
N ALA A 67 -3.92 -14.27 -0.88
CA ALA A 67 -2.95 -13.73 0.06
C ALA A 67 -2.72 -14.67 1.26
N SER A 68 -3.77 -15.39 1.69
CA SER A 68 -3.62 -16.45 2.71
C SER A 68 -2.83 -17.64 2.17
N ALA A 69 -3.10 -18.07 0.94
CA ALA A 69 -2.34 -19.14 0.30
C ALA A 69 -0.86 -18.76 0.14
N CYS A 70 -0.56 -17.52 -0.31
CA CYS A 70 0.80 -16.99 -0.39
C CYS A 70 1.52 -17.06 0.96
N MET A 71 0.86 -16.60 2.02
CA MET A 71 1.43 -16.59 3.36
C MET A 71 1.64 -17.99 3.93
N ASN A 72 0.69 -18.90 3.74
CA ASN A 72 0.83 -20.28 4.20
C ASN A 72 1.97 -21.00 3.46
N ILE A 73 2.11 -20.78 2.15
CA ILE A 73 3.25 -21.27 1.35
C ILE A 73 4.56 -20.64 1.83
N PHE A 74 4.56 -19.33 2.09
CA PHE A 74 5.71 -18.61 2.62
C PHE A 74 6.18 -19.21 3.96
N ARG A 75 5.25 -19.37 4.91
CA ARG A 75 5.51 -19.96 6.23
C ARG A 75 5.99 -21.40 6.15
N ALA A 76 5.39 -22.21 5.28
CA ALA A 76 5.71 -23.64 5.19
C ALA A 76 7.05 -23.93 4.49
N LYS A 77 7.44 -23.13 3.48
CA LYS A 77 8.58 -23.44 2.61
C LYS A 77 9.78 -22.50 2.76
N PHE A 78 9.58 -21.28 3.24
CA PHE A 78 10.58 -20.21 3.10
C PHE A 78 10.93 -19.50 4.41
N MET A 79 10.00 -19.44 5.37
CA MET A 79 10.23 -18.81 6.66
C MET A 79 11.15 -19.69 7.51
N LYS A 80 12.30 -19.14 7.94
CA LYS A 80 13.20 -19.79 8.90
C LYS A 80 13.05 -19.15 10.28
N ASP A 81 13.54 -19.86 11.29
CA ASP A 81 13.50 -19.40 12.68
C ASP A 81 14.24 -18.06 12.84
N ASN A 82 13.69 -17.20 13.71
CA ASN A 82 14.27 -15.90 14.10
C ASN A 82 14.51 -14.89 12.95
N GLN A 83 13.89 -15.07 11.78
CA GLN A 83 14.06 -14.16 10.64
C GLN A 83 13.10 -12.96 10.60
N LEU A 84 12.12 -12.90 11.48
CA LEU A 84 11.12 -11.82 11.45
C LEU A 84 11.45 -10.79 12.54
N ALA A 85 11.42 -9.51 12.18
CA ALA A 85 11.52 -8.43 13.16
C ALA A 85 10.28 -8.42 14.05
N ILE A 86 10.45 -8.54 15.37
CA ILE A 86 9.34 -8.59 16.33
C ILE A 86 9.25 -7.23 17.05
N VAL A 87 8.03 -6.79 17.35
CA VAL A 87 7.70 -5.40 17.78
C VAL A 87 7.25 -5.25 19.25
N PRO A 88 7.60 -6.10 20.24
CA PRO A 88 7.06 -5.88 21.57
C PRO A 88 7.89 -4.82 22.31
N GLU A 89 7.64 -3.52 22.03
CA GLU A 89 8.26 -2.41 22.78
C GLU A 89 7.88 -2.47 24.28
N ALA A 90 6.67 -2.95 24.58
CA ALA A 90 6.13 -3.12 25.92
C ALA A 90 6.02 -4.59 26.38
N GLY A 91 6.57 -5.55 25.62
CA GLY A 91 6.31 -6.96 25.87
C GLY A 91 4.90 -7.40 25.43
N PHE A 92 4.59 -8.68 25.65
CA PHE A 92 3.26 -9.28 25.44
C PHE A 92 2.55 -9.58 26.78
N TRP A 93 2.96 -8.91 27.85
CA TRP A 93 2.77 -9.40 29.22
C TRP A 93 1.92 -8.46 30.06
N HIS A 94 0.60 -8.60 30.02
CA HIS A 94 -0.26 -7.95 31.02
C HIS A 94 -1.42 -8.87 31.39
N GLY A 95 -1.33 -9.48 32.58
CA GLY A 95 -2.42 -10.21 33.22
C GLY A 95 -3.14 -9.35 34.27
N CYS A 96 -3.63 -8.16 33.91
CA CYS A 96 -4.30 -7.31 34.89
C CYS A 96 -5.65 -7.90 35.30
N GLU A 97 -5.73 -8.51 36.48
CA GLU A 97 -6.95 -9.13 37.00
C GLU A 97 -8.09 -8.12 37.27
N ARG A 98 -7.78 -6.82 37.33
CA ARG A 98 -8.80 -5.76 37.40
C ARG A 98 -9.47 -5.48 36.06
N CYS A 99 -8.77 -5.77 34.96
CA CYS A 99 -9.23 -5.48 33.60
C CYS A 99 -9.82 -6.70 32.89
N PHE A 100 -9.40 -7.91 33.26
CA PHE A 100 -9.75 -9.16 32.58
C PHE A 100 -10.10 -10.26 33.59
N ASP A 101 -10.97 -11.19 33.18
CA ASP A 101 -11.23 -12.39 33.98
C ASP A 101 -9.95 -13.24 34.01
N PRO A 102 -9.57 -13.84 35.16
CA PRO A 102 -8.39 -14.69 35.26
C PRO A 102 -8.32 -15.82 34.22
N ASN A 103 -9.47 -16.29 33.73
CA ASN A 103 -9.57 -17.36 32.72
C ASN A 103 -9.65 -16.84 31.28
N ASP A 104 -9.71 -15.53 31.07
CA ASP A 104 -9.69 -14.97 29.72
C ASP A 104 -8.36 -15.28 29.05
N LYS A 105 -8.43 -15.82 27.83
CA LYS A 105 -7.25 -16.03 26.99
C LYS A 105 -6.83 -14.70 26.38
N LEU A 106 -5.61 -14.29 26.71
CA LEU A 106 -4.98 -13.06 26.26
C LEU A 106 -3.91 -13.42 25.20
N VAL A 107 -2.70 -12.86 25.31
CA VAL A 107 -1.65 -13.06 24.31
C VAL A 107 -1.11 -14.50 24.35
N ASP A 108 -0.73 -15.02 23.19
CA ASP A 108 -0.14 -16.35 23.02
C ASP A 108 -1.00 -17.50 23.56
N ASN A 109 -2.34 -17.33 23.55
CA ASN A 109 -3.30 -18.27 24.11
C ASN A 109 -3.16 -18.54 25.63
N LYS A 110 -2.34 -17.76 26.34
CA LYS A 110 -2.20 -17.79 27.79
C LYS A 110 -3.38 -17.10 28.45
N THR A 111 -3.77 -17.59 29.60
CA THR A 111 -4.80 -16.99 30.46
C THR A 111 -4.28 -15.71 31.12
N CYS A 112 -5.18 -14.82 31.50
CA CYS A 112 -4.84 -13.63 32.29
C CYS A 112 -4.08 -14.01 33.56
N ARG A 113 -4.45 -15.12 34.22
CA ARG A 113 -3.73 -15.65 35.38
C ARG A 113 -2.28 -16.02 35.05
N GLU A 114 -2.06 -16.84 34.02
CA GLU A 114 -0.70 -17.25 33.61
C GLU A 114 0.19 -16.03 33.26
N LEU A 115 -0.39 -14.99 32.65
CA LEU A 115 0.34 -13.75 32.38
C LEU A 115 0.58 -12.92 33.64
N ASN A 116 -0.35 -12.91 34.59
CA ASN A 116 -0.18 -12.23 35.87
C ASN A 116 0.96 -12.89 36.67
N GLU A 117 0.92 -14.21 36.81
CA GLU A 117 1.95 -15.01 37.48
C GLU A 117 3.33 -14.73 36.87
N ALA A 118 3.45 -14.79 35.54
CA ALA A 118 4.70 -14.46 34.86
C ALA A 118 5.16 -13.00 35.09
N THR A 119 4.23 -12.06 35.24
CA THR A 119 4.53 -10.65 35.56
C THR A 119 5.07 -10.54 36.99
N GLN A 120 4.43 -11.21 37.95
CA GLN A 120 4.87 -11.23 39.34
C GLN A 120 6.24 -11.89 39.50
N ASP A 121 6.47 -13.03 38.83
CA ASP A 121 7.77 -13.70 38.80
C ASP A 121 8.86 -12.77 38.26
N ARG A 122 8.54 -11.98 37.22
CA ARG A 122 9.49 -11.01 36.67
C ARG A 122 9.76 -9.85 37.63
N LEU A 123 8.75 -9.35 38.33
CA LEU A 123 8.93 -8.31 39.35
C LEU A 123 9.80 -8.79 40.51
N ILE A 124 9.64 -10.05 40.92
CA ILE A 124 10.51 -10.69 41.93
C ILE A 124 11.96 -10.68 41.42
N GLN A 125 12.20 -11.20 40.21
CA GLN A 125 13.54 -11.22 39.60
C GLN A 125 14.17 -9.83 39.48
N LEU A 126 13.39 -8.79 39.17
CA LEU A 126 13.92 -7.43 39.05
C LEU A 126 14.27 -6.81 40.41
N ARG A 127 13.62 -7.26 41.48
CA ARG A 127 13.88 -6.81 42.86
C ARG A 127 15.00 -7.62 43.52
N GLU A 128 15.40 -8.75 42.94
CA GLU A 128 16.54 -9.53 43.41
C GLU A 128 17.86 -8.73 43.23
N PRO A 129 18.82 -8.87 44.16
CA PRO A 129 20.12 -8.23 44.01
C PRO A 129 20.85 -8.81 42.79
N ASP A 130 21.51 -7.94 42.02
CA ASP A 130 22.41 -8.40 40.95
C ASP A 130 23.65 -9.12 41.53
N GLU A 131 24.50 -9.65 40.64
CA GLU A 131 25.74 -10.34 41.01
C GLU A 131 26.73 -9.47 41.84
N HIS A 132 26.48 -8.16 41.94
CA HIS A 132 27.23 -7.18 42.73
C HIS A 132 26.46 -6.70 43.98
N GLY A 133 25.33 -7.33 44.32
CA GLY A 133 24.51 -7.00 45.49
C GLY A 133 23.66 -5.74 45.35
N ARG A 134 23.46 -5.22 44.13
CA ARG A 134 22.64 -4.03 43.87
C ARG A 134 21.20 -4.44 43.59
N CYS A 135 20.24 -3.87 44.32
CA CYS A 135 18.82 -4.04 44.03
C CYS A 135 18.30 -2.87 43.18
N ILE A 136 17.42 -3.16 42.23
CA ILE A 136 16.73 -2.12 41.45
C ILE A 136 15.46 -1.72 42.21
N GLU A 137 15.23 -0.43 42.40
CA GLU A 137 13.95 0.09 42.87
C GLU A 137 12.93 -0.01 41.72
N VAL A 138 11.88 -0.81 41.92
CA VAL A 138 10.87 -1.08 40.89
C VAL A 138 9.51 -0.57 41.37
N GLU A 139 9.06 0.54 40.77
CA GLU A 139 7.70 1.06 40.92
C GLU A 139 6.79 0.43 39.85
N GLU A 140 5.67 -0.15 40.28
CA GLU A 140 4.68 -0.79 39.42
C GLU A 140 3.42 0.08 39.35
N ILE A 141 3.03 0.48 38.13
CA ILE A 141 1.79 1.21 37.87
C ILE A 141 1.09 0.56 36.68
N TRP A 142 -0.20 0.22 36.84
CA TRP A 142 -1.00 -0.38 35.79
C TRP A 142 -1.61 0.67 34.84
N GLU A 143 -1.75 0.33 33.56
CA GLU A 143 -2.35 1.23 32.55
C GLU A 143 -3.76 1.69 32.95
N CYS A 144 -4.57 0.83 33.58
CA CYS A 144 -5.90 1.19 34.06
C CYS A 144 -5.88 2.21 35.21
N GLU A 145 -4.84 2.19 36.05
CA GLU A 145 -4.62 3.17 37.11
C GLU A 145 -4.24 4.52 36.50
N ILE A 146 -3.32 4.54 35.52
CA ILE A 146 -2.96 5.74 34.75
C ILE A 146 -4.20 6.32 34.06
N ASN A 147 -4.98 5.50 33.36
CA ASN A 147 -6.19 5.95 32.67
C ASN A 147 -7.23 6.54 33.65
N SER A 148 -7.36 5.96 34.85
CA SER A 148 -8.20 6.50 35.92
C SER A 148 -7.66 7.85 36.42
N MET A 149 -6.36 7.95 36.65
CA MET A 149 -5.69 9.20 37.06
C MET A 149 -5.85 10.29 36.00
N LEU A 150 -5.70 9.98 34.72
CA LEU A 150 -5.88 10.92 33.60
C LEU A 150 -7.33 11.38 33.41
N SER A 151 -8.29 10.56 33.85
CA SER A 151 -9.71 10.90 33.82
C SER A 151 -10.13 11.81 34.98
N ASP A 152 -9.32 11.88 36.04
CA ASP A 152 -9.54 12.75 37.18
C ASP A 152 -9.16 14.19 36.85
N PRO A 153 -10.10 15.17 36.92
CA PRO A 153 -9.81 16.57 36.65
C PRO A 153 -8.72 17.17 37.54
N ARG A 154 -8.45 16.58 38.72
CA ARG A 154 -7.39 17.04 39.64
C ARG A 154 -5.98 16.81 39.07
N ASN A 155 -5.82 15.86 38.16
CA ASN A 155 -4.54 15.51 37.55
C ASN A 155 -4.36 16.18 36.18
N THR A 156 -4.74 17.45 36.07
CA THR A 156 -4.64 18.19 34.80
C THR A 156 -3.19 18.29 34.32
N GLU A 157 -2.21 18.43 35.22
CA GLU A 157 -0.79 18.47 34.86
C GLU A 157 -0.30 17.14 34.26
N MET A 158 -0.69 16.01 34.86
CA MET A 158 -0.42 14.68 34.32
C MET A 158 -1.05 14.53 32.93
N LYS A 159 -2.28 14.99 32.76
CA LYS A 159 -2.96 14.95 31.48
C LYS A 159 -2.24 15.78 30.41
N VAL A 160 -1.83 17.01 30.72
CA VAL A 160 -1.04 17.86 29.83
C VAL A 160 0.30 17.20 29.47
N PHE A 161 0.97 16.59 30.46
CA PHE A 161 2.22 15.87 30.23
C PHE A 161 2.05 14.66 29.30
N PHE A 162 1.01 13.84 29.51
CA PHE A 162 0.71 12.69 28.63
C PHE A 162 0.25 13.12 27.24
N ASP A 163 -0.50 14.21 27.13
CA ASP A 163 -0.90 14.79 25.85
C ASP A 163 0.34 15.32 25.08
N ASP A 164 1.30 15.97 25.75
CA ASP A 164 2.55 16.46 25.16
C ASP A 164 3.51 15.31 24.76
N LEU A 165 3.71 14.34 25.66
CA LEU A 165 4.45 13.10 25.37
C LEU A 165 3.83 12.32 24.23
N GLY A 166 2.50 12.22 24.17
CA GLY A 166 1.78 11.52 23.10
C GLY A 166 2.00 12.13 21.71
N VAL A 167 2.37 13.42 21.63
CA VAL A 167 2.51 14.14 20.36
C VAL A 167 3.96 14.22 19.87
N GLU A 168 4.95 14.51 20.72
CA GLU A 168 6.35 14.68 20.28
C GLU A 168 7.30 13.59 20.77
N ARG A 169 7.21 13.16 22.04
CA ARG A 169 8.20 12.25 22.69
C ARG A 169 7.75 10.78 22.78
N GLY A 170 6.58 10.45 22.25
CA GLY A 170 5.93 9.16 22.42
C GLY A 170 6.62 8.00 21.70
N PRO A 171 6.10 6.77 21.85
CA PRO A 171 6.71 5.60 21.25
C PRO A 171 6.74 5.61 19.73
N ILE A 172 7.67 4.82 19.18
CA ILE A 172 7.69 4.58 17.75
C ILE A 172 6.51 3.66 17.48
N GLU A 173 5.53 4.17 16.74
CA GLU A 173 4.45 3.36 16.21
C GLU A 173 4.75 3.08 14.73
N PRO A 174 5.18 1.86 14.36
CA PRO A 174 5.54 1.55 12.97
C PRO A 174 4.37 1.73 11.99
N ARG A 175 3.12 1.59 12.46
CA ARG A 175 1.93 1.84 11.64
C ARG A 175 1.81 3.32 11.22
N LEU A 176 2.28 4.26 12.05
CA LEU A 176 2.33 5.67 11.66
C LEU A 176 3.37 5.90 10.56
N ALA A 177 4.54 5.25 10.65
CA ALA A 177 5.57 5.27 9.60
C ALA A 177 5.12 4.59 8.30
N TYR A 178 4.25 3.57 8.39
CA TYR A 178 3.82 2.76 7.25
C TYR A 178 2.97 3.55 6.26
N CYS A 179 3.56 3.95 5.15
CA CYS A 179 2.90 4.69 4.07
C CYS A 179 2.76 3.83 2.80
N GLY A 180 1.77 4.15 1.95
CA GLY A 180 1.62 3.51 0.65
C GLY A 180 2.58 4.08 -0.41
N GLY A 181 2.27 3.78 -1.68
CA GLY A 181 2.97 4.34 -2.84
C GLY A 181 2.72 5.84 -3.03
N ARG A 182 3.66 6.51 -3.70
CA ARG A 182 3.56 7.92 -4.05
C ARG A 182 2.65 8.09 -5.26
N THR A 183 1.60 8.90 -5.13
CA THR A 183 0.65 9.15 -6.21
C THR A 183 0.23 10.62 -6.25
N GLY A 184 0.33 11.25 -7.41
CA GLY A 184 -0.16 12.61 -7.61
C GLY A 184 0.30 13.24 -8.92
N PRO A 185 -0.40 14.29 -9.38
CA PRO A 185 0.05 15.11 -10.49
C PRO A 185 1.18 16.05 -10.08
N LEU A 186 2.08 16.30 -11.04
CA LEU A 186 2.96 17.46 -11.07
C LEU A 186 2.48 18.48 -12.12
N LYS A 187 1.65 18.04 -13.08
CA LYS A 187 0.97 18.90 -14.05
C LYS A 187 -0.42 18.35 -14.36
N LEU A 188 -1.39 19.23 -14.58
CA LEU A 188 -2.76 18.82 -14.87
C LEU A 188 -3.05 18.70 -16.37
N PHE A 189 -2.21 19.30 -17.23
CA PHE A 189 -2.43 19.31 -18.67
C PHE A 189 -1.12 19.36 -19.46
N ALA A 190 -1.02 18.54 -20.50
CA ALA A 190 0.08 18.57 -21.45
C ALA A 190 -0.33 18.03 -22.82
N GLU A 191 0.19 18.64 -23.88
CA GLU A 191 0.05 18.17 -25.26
C GLU A 191 1.43 17.88 -25.89
N SER A 192 1.49 16.87 -26.74
CA SER A 192 2.64 16.61 -27.61
C SER A 192 2.74 17.67 -28.70
N SER A 193 3.95 17.89 -29.23
CA SER A 193 4.22 18.74 -30.39
C SER A 193 5.12 18.01 -31.38
N GLU A 194 5.53 18.69 -32.44
CA GLU A 194 6.54 18.18 -33.37
C GLU A 194 7.88 17.90 -32.65
N GLU A 195 8.28 18.75 -31.70
CA GLU A 195 9.53 18.60 -30.96
C GLU A 195 9.44 17.71 -29.71
N ARG A 196 8.26 17.62 -29.08
CA ARG A 196 8.07 16.96 -27.78
C ARG A 196 7.00 15.88 -27.83
N LYS A 197 7.26 14.74 -27.19
CA LYS A 197 6.30 13.64 -27.03
C LYS A 197 6.00 13.37 -25.55
N ILE A 198 4.92 12.62 -25.31
CA ILE A 198 4.54 12.15 -23.98
C ILE A 198 4.72 10.62 -23.94
N SER A 199 5.38 10.14 -22.88
CA SER A 199 5.67 8.73 -22.67
C SER A 199 5.20 8.30 -21.28
N VAL A 200 4.73 7.06 -21.16
CA VAL A 200 4.34 6.43 -19.88
C VAL A 200 5.28 5.26 -19.63
N TYR A 201 5.90 5.28 -18.46
CA TYR A 201 6.81 4.24 -18.00
C TYR A 201 6.25 3.59 -16.73
N ASP A 202 6.43 2.28 -16.63
CA ASP A 202 5.98 1.45 -15.50
C ASP A 202 7.12 0.54 -15.03
N ILE A 203 7.35 0.50 -13.72
CA ILE A 203 8.39 -0.34 -13.12
C ILE A 203 7.95 -1.80 -13.21
N VAL A 204 8.78 -2.62 -13.85
CA VAL A 204 8.54 -4.05 -13.99
C VAL A 204 8.55 -4.69 -12.60
N SER A 205 7.35 -5.01 -12.10
CA SER A 205 7.17 -5.72 -10.83
C SER A 205 7.90 -5.05 -9.66
N LEU A 206 7.51 -3.81 -9.32
CA LEU A 206 8.11 -3.00 -8.24
C LEU A 206 8.25 -3.75 -6.91
N TYR A 207 7.15 -4.25 -6.33
CA TYR A 207 7.22 -4.92 -5.02
C TYR A 207 8.00 -6.24 -5.03
N PRO A 208 7.89 -7.10 -6.07
CA PRO A 208 8.79 -8.23 -6.21
C PRO A 208 10.27 -7.85 -6.31
N TRP A 209 10.60 -6.79 -7.05
CA TRP A 209 11.97 -6.25 -7.09
C TRP A 209 12.43 -5.82 -5.70
N VAL A 210 11.60 -5.05 -4.99
CA VAL A 210 11.90 -4.61 -3.62
C VAL A 210 12.18 -5.82 -2.73
N ASN A 211 11.29 -6.81 -2.70
CA ASN A 211 11.46 -7.98 -1.86
C ASN A 211 12.71 -8.81 -2.22
N TYR A 212 13.18 -8.73 -3.46
CA TYR A 212 14.40 -9.40 -3.91
C TYR A 212 15.68 -8.61 -3.58
N ASP A 213 15.65 -7.28 -3.70
CA ASP A 213 16.83 -6.39 -3.61
C ASP A 213 17.03 -5.78 -2.22
N THR A 214 16.04 -5.87 -1.34
CA THR A 214 16.06 -5.16 -0.06
C THR A 214 16.61 -6.02 1.06
N ASP A 215 17.46 -5.41 1.87
CA ASP A 215 17.86 -5.95 3.17
C ASP A 215 16.82 -5.57 4.24
N TYR A 216 16.33 -6.55 4.98
CA TYR A 216 15.26 -6.40 5.96
C TYR A 216 15.79 -6.56 7.39
N PRO A 217 15.26 -5.79 8.36
CA PRO A 217 15.62 -5.98 9.76
C PRO A 217 15.09 -7.33 10.27
N ILE A 218 15.87 -8.01 11.10
CA ILE A 218 15.49 -9.27 11.75
C ILE A 218 15.73 -9.19 13.27
N GLY A 219 14.97 -9.98 14.03
CA GLY A 219 15.08 -10.03 15.49
C GLY A 219 14.40 -8.87 16.21
N ILE A 220 14.75 -8.69 17.48
CA ILE A 220 14.16 -7.67 18.37
C ILE A 220 15.04 -6.41 18.30
N PRO A 221 14.47 -5.21 18.10
CA PRO A 221 15.26 -3.99 18.07
C PRO A 221 15.75 -3.60 19.47
N LYS A 222 16.96 -3.05 19.55
CA LYS A 222 17.41 -2.26 20.70
C LYS A 222 16.73 -0.90 20.66
N ILE A 223 16.02 -0.57 21.74
CA ILE A 223 15.39 0.74 21.88
C ILE A 223 16.43 1.72 22.40
N VAL A 224 16.60 2.84 21.69
CA VAL A 224 17.51 3.91 22.06
C VAL A 224 16.71 5.10 22.55
N HIS A 225 17.05 5.53 23.76
CA HIS A 225 16.57 6.77 24.38
C HIS A 225 17.74 7.75 24.51
N PRO A 226 17.70 8.93 23.86
CA PRO A 226 18.72 9.95 24.00
C PRO A 226 18.66 10.60 25.39
N THR A 227 19.80 11.07 25.89
CA THR A 227 19.85 11.99 27.04
C THR A 227 19.26 13.36 26.68
N ALA A 228 19.02 14.21 27.68
CA ALA A 228 18.50 15.56 27.45
C ALA A 228 19.38 16.38 26.47
N GLU A 229 20.71 16.23 26.52
CA GLU A 229 21.61 16.92 25.59
C GLU A 229 21.57 16.33 24.17
N GLN A 230 21.22 15.05 24.04
CA GLN A 230 21.19 14.33 22.76
C GLN A 230 19.86 14.51 21.99
N ILE A 231 18.86 15.16 22.60
CA ILE A 231 17.58 15.43 21.95
C ILE A 231 17.72 16.52 20.88
N VAL A 232 18.48 17.58 21.19
CA VAL A 232 18.69 18.70 20.27
C VAL A 232 19.90 18.37 19.39
N VAL A 233 19.66 18.27 18.09
CA VAL A 233 20.69 17.87 17.11
C VAL A 233 20.72 18.87 15.95
N ASP A 234 21.77 18.84 15.13
CA ASP A 234 21.84 19.55 13.84
C ASP A 234 22.33 18.59 12.76
N TRP A 235 21.53 17.54 12.52
CA TRP A 235 21.89 16.54 11.52
C TRP A 235 21.51 17.03 10.13
N SER A 236 22.49 17.03 9.24
CA SER A 236 22.36 17.50 7.85
C SER A 236 23.03 16.59 6.83
N SER A 237 23.70 15.53 7.30
CA SER A 237 24.37 14.51 6.50
C SER A 237 23.84 13.13 6.84
N PRO A 238 23.74 12.20 5.87
CA PRO A 238 23.39 10.80 6.14
C PRO A 238 24.26 10.14 7.22
N ASN A 239 25.52 10.56 7.35
CA ASN A 239 26.46 10.03 8.34
C ASN A 239 26.09 10.40 9.80
N ASP A 240 25.20 11.38 9.99
CA ASP A 240 24.72 11.78 11.31
C ASP A 240 23.71 10.77 11.89
N LEU A 241 23.17 9.87 11.06
CA LEU A 241 22.26 8.81 11.48
C LEU A 241 23.02 7.65 12.11
N LEU A 242 23.07 7.64 13.45
CA LEU A 242 23.89 6.68 14.24
C LEU A 242 23.30 5.26 14.31
N TYR A 243 22.01 5.11 14.06
CA TYR A 243 21.26 3.86 14.25
C TYR A 243 20.66 3.35 12.94
N ARG A 244 20.76 2.04 12.73
CA ARG A 244 20.12 1.37 11.60
C ARG A 244 18.74 0.84 12.01
N GLY A 245 17.66 1.46 11.54
CA GLY A 245 16.29 1.04 11.85
C GLY A 245 15.22 2.11 11.66
N ILE A 246 14.40 2.37 12.69
CA ILE A 246 13.30 3.35 12.68
C ILE A 246 13.63 4.49 13.64
N TYR A 247 13.33 5.72 13.24
CA TYR A 247 13.56 6.92 14.02
C TYR A 247 12.26 7.65 14.30
N ARG A 248 12.21 8.31 15.45
CA ARG A 248 11.27 9.40 15.72
C ARG A 248 12.05 10.71 15.81
N VAL A 249 11.82 11.58 14.84
CA VAL A 249 12.60 12.80 14.63
C VAL A 249 11.73 13.96 14.14
N ARG A 250 12.18 15.19 14.38
CA ARG A 250 11.63 16.39 13.75
C ARG A 250 12.49 16.75 12.55
N VAL A 251 11.85 16.83 11.39
CA VAL A 251 12.54 17.12 10.13
C VAL A 251 12.16 18.51 9.62
N ILE A 252 13.14 19.21 9.06
CA ILE A 252 13.00 20.48 8.39
C ILE A 252 13.30 20.24 6.91
N PRO A 253 12.28 20.19 6.03
CA PRO A 253 12.50 20.09 4.59
C PRO A 253 13.25 21.32 4.06
N PRO A 254 14.04 21.26 2.98
CA PRO A 254 14.61 22.45 2.37
C PRO A 254 13.54 23.31 1.67
N ARG A 255 13.86 24.57 1.42
CA ARG A 255 13.03 25.49 0.65
C ARG A 255 13.24 25.22 -0.86
N GLY A 256 12.22 25.46 -1.68
CA GLY A 256 12.32 25.30 -3.14
C GLY A 256 12.44 23.85 -3.65
N LEU A 257 12.14 22.84 -2.83
CA LEU A 257 12.26 21.44 -3.26
C LEU A 257 11.04 21.00 -4.10
N CYS A 258 11.24 20.79 -5.40
CA CYS A 258 10.19 20.38 -6.34
C CYS A 258 9.64 18.97 -6.04
N ILE A 259 10.50 18.07 -5.57
CA ILE A 259 10.17 16.67 -5.30
C ILE A 259 10.55 16.36 -3.84
N PRO A 260 9.64 16.58 -2.86
CA PRO A 260 9.92 16.31 -1.46
C PRO A 260 10.13 14.81 -1.22
N VAL A 261 11.02 14.44 -0.30
CA VAL A 261 11.41 13.04 -0.08
C VAL A 261 10.47 12.35 0.90
N LEU A 262 10.27 12.96 2.07
CA LEU A 262 9.61 12.29 3.19
C LEU A 262 8.08 12.33 3.08
N PRO A 263 7.40 11.20 3.36
CA PRO A 263 5.95 11.17 3.45
C PRO A 263 5.44 11.82 4.74
N VAL A 264 4.26 12.45 4.65
CA VAL A 264 3.51 12.98 5.80
C VAL A 264 2.06 12.52 5.66
N LYS A 265 1.48 11.95 6.73
CA LYS A 265 0.05 11.66 6.78
C LYS A 265 -0.69 12.81 7.45
N LEU A 266 -1.63 13.42 6.74
CA LEU A 266 -2.53 14.46 7.25
C LEU A 266 -3.97 14.10 6.91
N ASP A 267 -4.86 14.01 7.91
CA ASP A 267 -6.26 13.57 7.75
C ASP A 267 -6.39 12.27 6.90
N GLU A 268 -5.64 11.21 7.24
CA GLU A 268 -5.56 9.94 6.48
C GLU A 268 -5.00 10.05 5.04
N ARG A 269 -4.52 11.23 4.63
CA ARG A 269 -3.97 11.46 3.29
C ARG A 269 -2.44 11.49 3.32
N LEU A 270 -1.84 10.70 2.45
CA LEU A 270 -0.39 10.71 2.22
C LEU A 270 0.02 11.92 1.36
N LEU A 271 0.88 12.78 1.89
CA LEU A 271 1.40 13.98 1.25
C LEU A 271 2.93 13.98 1.25
N PHE A 272 3.50 14.79 0.38
CA PHE A 272 4.93 15.09 0.31
C PHE A 272 5.03 16.61 0.22
N CYS A 273 5.47 17.27 1.28
CA CYS A 273 5.40 18.73 1.41
C CYS A 273 6.69 19.33 1.98
N CYS A 274 6.92 20.60 1.68
CA CYS A 274 8.03 21.39 2.21
C CYS A 274 7.64 22.19 3.48
N CYS A 275 6.35 22.33 3.75
CA CYS A 275 5.83 22.99 4.95
C CYS A 275 4.58 22.31 5.49
N TYR A 276 4.66 21.84 6.73
CA TYR A 276 3.57 21.20 7.44
C TYR A 276 2.34 22.12 7.59
N ARG A 277 2.54 23.37 8.05
CA ARG A 277 1.45 24.34 8.20
C ARG A 277 0.77 24.68 6.88
N CYS A 278 1.52 24.83 5.78
CA CYS A 278 0.93 25.01 4.46
C CYS A 278 0.08 23.77 4.07
N ALA A 279 0.61 22.56 4.30
CA ALA A 279 -0.12 21.34 4.00
C ALA A 279 -1.43 21.26 4.81
N MET A 280 -1.41 21.56 6.11
CA MET A 280 -2.60 21.60 6.97
C MET A 280 -3.66 22.60 6.45
N LYS A 281 -3.23 23.80 6.07
CA LYS A 281 -4.12 24.88 5.62
C LYS A 281 -4.74 24.59 4.25
N PHE A 282 -3.93 24.20 3.28
CA PHE A 282 -4.34 24.18 1.87
C PHE A 282 -4.88 22.83 1.38
N GLN A 283 -4.62 21.72 2.10
CA GLN A 283 -5.14 20.40 1.71
C GLN A 283 -6.68 20.32 1.63
N LYS A 284 -7.41 21.24 2.30
CA LYS A 284 -8.88 21.28 2.32
C LYS A 284 -9.45 22.26 1.28
N ILE A 285 -8.69 23.27 0.88
CA ILE A 285 -9.21 24.44 0.15
C ILE A 285 -8.92 24.34 -1.36
N GLY A 286 -7.97 23.50 -1.79
CA GLY A 286 -7.69 23.26 -3.22
C GLY A 286 -7.35 24.56 -3.94
N THR A 287 -6.26 25.21 -3.51
CA THR A 287 -5.98 26.58 -3.93
C THR A 287 -5.31 26.68 -5.30
N ARG A 288 -5.96 27.45 -6.18
CA ARG A 288 -5.38 28.11 -7.35
C ARG A 288 -4.86 29.50 -6.94
N GLN A 289 -3.95 29.54 -5.97
CA GLN A 289 -3.32 30.77 -5.51
C GLN A 289 -1.82 30.51 -5.44
N GLN A 290 -1.02 31.35 -6.08
CA GLN A 290 0.43 31.38 -5.85
C GLN A 290 0.65 31.75 -4.38
N HIS A 291 0.84 30.74 -3.54
CA HIS A 291 1.16 30.91 -2.13
C HIS A 291 2.65 30.64 -1.95
N LEU A 292 3.41 31.72 -1.88
CA LEU A 292 4.78 31.67 -1.36
C LEU A 292 4.68 31.49 0.15
N CYS A 293 5.26 30.39 0.65
CA CYS A 293 5.31 30.11 2.08
C CYS A 293 6.07 31.23 2.81
N THR A 294 5.56 31.72 3.94
CA THR A 294 6.27 32.69 4.79
C THR A 294 6.59 32.12 6.17
N HIS A 295 6.32 30.84 6.40
CA HIS A 295 6.53 30.18 7.67
C HIS A 295 8.03 30.02 7.98
N THR A 296 8.36 30.11 9.27
CA THR A 296 9.71 29.84 9.80
C THR A 296 10.04 28.35 9.70
N ASP A 297 11.31 28.00 9.94
CA ASP A 297 11.77 26.61 9.89
C ASP A 297 11.10 25.73 10.96
N GLU A 298 10.90 26.27 12.16
CA GLU A 298 10.12 25.63 13.21
C GLU A 298 8.67 25.37 12.76
N GLN A 299 8.02 26.38 12.18
CA GLN A 299 6.63 26.29 11.75
C GLN A 299 6.40 25.34 10.57
N ARG A 300 7.42 25.14 9.72
CA ARG A 300 7.32 24.28 8.54
C ARG A 300 7.78 22.86 8.79
N SER A 301 8.55 22.65 9.86
CA SER A 301 9.01 21.34 10.33
C SER A 301 7.84 20.42 10.70
N TYR A 302 8.11 19.12 10.78
CA TYR A 302 7.15 18.15 11.27
C TYR A 302 7.84 16.96 11.96
N THR A 303 7.14 16.43 12.97
CA THR A 303 7.52 15.23 13.70
C THR A 303 6.96 14.00 13.00
N GLY A 304 7.78 12.96 12.85
CA GLY A 304 7.33 11.71 12.25
C GLY A 304 8.20 10.52 12.60
N ASN A 305 7.65 9.33 12.32
CA ASN A 305 8.36 8.06 12.41
C ASN A 305 8.86 7.69 11.00
N TYR A 306 10.16 7.50 10.83
CA TYR A 306 10.78 7.27 9.51
C TYR A 306 11.76 6.10 9.55
N THR A 307 11.86 5.37 8.44
CA THR A 307 12.96 4.42 8.26
C THR A 307 14.26 5.19 8.02
N HIS A 308 15.38 4.64 8.50
CA HIS A 308 16.69 5.25 8.27
C HIS A 308 16.98 5.47 6.78
N ILE A 309 16.61 4.54 5.89
CA ILE A 309 16.78 4.70 4.42
C ILE A 309 16.03 5.90 3.83
N GLU A 310 14.87 6.26 4.38
CA GLU A 310 14.13 7.46 3.96
C GLU A 310 14.78 8.73 4.50
N LEU A 311 15.28 8.70 5.74
CA LEU A 311 16.00 9.82 6.34
C LEU A 311 17.34 10.07 5.64
N GLU A 312 18.12 9.03 5.35
CA GLU A 312 19.36 9.12 4.56
C GLU A 312 19.09 9.82 3.24
N ARG A 313 18.04 9.39 2.52
CA ARG A 313 17.67 10.02 1.27
C ARG A 313 17.21 11.46 1.44
N ALA A 314 16.50 11.77 2.52
CA ALA A 314 16.05 13.13 2.81
C ALA A 314 17.25 14.05 3.08
N LEU A 315 18.20 13.62 3.91
CA LEU A 315 19.41 14.37 4.24
C LEU A 315 20.26 14.62 2.97
N GLN A 316 20.39 13.62 2.08
CA GLN A 316 21.02 13.79 0.75
C GLN A 316 20.37 14.88 -0.10
N HIS A 317 19.08 15.18 0.13
CA HIS A 317 18.32 16.18 -0.60
C HIS A 317 18.14 17.48 0.19
N GLY A 318 18.97 17.73 1.21
CA GLY A 318 19.02 19.00 1.94
C GLY A 318 18.02 19.15 3.09
N TYR A 319 17.40 18.05 3.55
CA TYR A 319 16.65 18.08 4.80
C TYR A 319 17.60 18.25 5.99
N LYS A 320 17.08 18.79 7.08
CA LYS A 320 17.76 18.82 8.39
C LYS A 320 16.92 18.12 9.44
N ILE A 321 17.54 17.56 10.46
CA ILE A 321 16.87 17.07 11.67
C ILE A 321 17.37 17.91 12.84
N ASP A 322 16.44 18.50 13.59
CA ASP A 322 16.76 19.36 14.74
C ASP A 322 16.30 18.80 16.10
N ARG A 323 15.51 17.70 16.08
CA ARG A 323 15.11 16.94 17.27
C ARG A 323 15.18 15.45 17.01
N PHE A 324 15.82 14.72 17.93
CA PHE A 324 15.89 13.27 17.97
C PHE A 324 15.31 12.77 19.30
N TRP A 325 14.23 11.99 19.24
CA TRP A 325 13.55 11.53 20.47
C TRP A 325 13.83 10.09 20.82
N ARG A 326 13.98 9.24 19.80
CA ARG A 326 14.24 7.80 19.97
C ARG A 326 14.53 7.12 18.64
N ALA A 327 15.24 6.01 18.72
CA ALA A 327 15.42 5.09 17.60
C ALA A 327 15.15 3.65 18.03
N TRP A 328 14.70 2.84 17.07
CA TRP A 328 14.80 1.39 17.13
C TRP A 328 15.98 0.98 16.27
N HIS A 329 16.98 0.37 16.88
CA HIS A 329 18.16 -0.15 16.20
C HIS A 329 18.05 -1.66 16.04
N TYR A 330 18.20 -2.16 14.82
CA TYR A 330 18.30 -3.59 14.56
C TYR A 330 19.76 -3.96 14.31
N GLU A 331 20.30 -4.85 15.15
CA GLU A 331 21.66 -5.38 15.04
C GLU A 331 21.82 -6.29 13.82
N HIS A 332 20.74 -7.02 13.49
CA HIS A 332 20.76 -8.06 12.47
C HIS A 332 19.82 -7.75 11.32
N TRP A 333 20.26 -8.12 10.12
CA TRP A 333 19.57 -7.86 8.87
C TRP A 333 19.71 -9.05 7.92
N SER A 334 18.74 -9.24 7.04
CA SER A 334 18.78 -10.27 6.01
C SER A 334 18.14 -9.83 4.70
N ASP A 335 18.88 -10.04 3.62
CA ASP A 335 18.43 -9.89 2.24
C ASP A 335 17.81 -11.19 1.67
N GLN A 336 17.76 -12.27 2.46
CA GLN A 336 17.32 -13.60 2.00
C GLN A 336 15.84 -13.89 2.28
N ILE A 337 15.16 -13.08 3.11
CA ILE A 337 13.80 -13.35 3.62
C ILE A 337 12.82 -13.73 2.49
N PHE A 338 12.84 -12.99 1.39
CA PHE A 338 11.90 -13.18 0.27
C PHE A 338 12.55 -13.71 -1.01
N LYS A 339 13.88 -13.84 -1.07
CA LYS A 339 14.59 -14.18 -2.32
C LYS A 339 14.13 -15.51 -2.91
N GLU A 340 14.08 -16.57 -2.11
CA GLU A 340 13.64 -17.89 -2.55
C GLU A 340 12.17 -17.90 -3.01
N TYR A 341 11.29 -17.20 -2.28
CA TYR A 341 9.89 -17.04 -2.66
C TYR A 341 9.76 -16.31 -4.01
N VAL A 342 10.48 -15.20 -4.18
CA VAL A 342 10.50 -14.44 -5.43
C VAL A 342 11.07 -15.28 -6.56
N ARG A 343 12.16 -16.02 -6.36
CA ARG A 343 12.76 -16.91 -7.36
C ARG A 343 11.77 -17.95 -7.87
N LEU A 344 11.03 -18.62 -6.97
CA LEU A 344 10.03 -19.62 -7.35
C LEU A 344 8.94 -19.02 -8.27
N PHE A 345 8.28 -17.95 -7.82
CA PHE A 345 7.17 -17.38 -8.59
C PHE A 345 7.63 -16.58 -9.81
N LEU A 346 8.85 -16.05 -9.80
CA LEU A 346 9.48 -15.45 -10.98
C LEU A 346 9.77 -16.51 -12.04
N LYS A 347 10.35 -17.65 -11.64
CA LYS A 347 10.59 -18.81 -12.52
C LYS A 347 9.29 -19.25 -13.20
N LEU A 348 8.26 -19.56 -12.41
CA LEU A 348 6.95 -19.98 -12.92
C LEU A 348 6.34 -18.93 -13.86
N LYS A 349 6.44 -17.64 -13.51
CA LYS A 349 5.96 -16.53 -14.35
C LYS A 349 6.70 -16.49 -15.69
N ILE A 350 8.01 -16.69 -15.72
CA ILE A 350 8.82 -16.65 -16.95
C ILE A 350 8.53 -17.88 -17.82
N GLU A 351 8.60 -19.07 -17.25
CA GLU A 351 8.35 -20.33 -17.98
C GLU A 351 6.95 -20.35 -18.59
N SER A 352 5.94 -19.90 -17.86
CA SER A 352 4.56 -19.78 -18.38
C SER A 352 4.33 -18.60 -19.35
N SER A 353 5.28 -17.69 -19.51
CA SER A 353 5.18 -16.61 -20.51
C SER A 353 5.52 -17.07 -21.92
N GLY A 354 6.28 -18.15 -22.05
CA GLY A 354 6.97 -18.50 -23.28
C GLY A 354 8.15 -17.55 -23.58
N PHE A 355 8.90 -17.87 -24.64
CA PHE A 355 10.00 -17.02 -25.09
C PHE A 355 9.48 -15.70 -25.70
N PRO A 356 10.18 -14.58 -25.45
CA PRO A 356 9.94 -13.32 -26.15
C PRO A 356 10.10 -13.43 -27.68
N ASP A 357 9.47 -12.51 -28.40
CA ASP A 357 9.59 -12.41 -29.86
C ASP A 357 11.06 -12.12 -30.23
N GLY A 358 11.64 -12.93 -31.12
CA GLY A 358 13.05 -12.82 -31.53
C GLY A 358 14.00 -13.85 -30.91
N ILE A 359 13.56 -14.59 -29.88
CA ILE A 359 14.31 -15.75 -29.34
C ILE A 359 13.77 -17.02 -29.99
N VAL A 360 14.48 -17.51 -30.99
CA VAL A 360 14.07 -18.67 -31.80
C VAL A 360 15.10 -19.80 -31.72
N THR A 361 16.39 -19.46 -31.82
CA THR A 361 17.47 -20.45 -31.84
C THR A 361 17.76 -20.98 -30.43
N ASP A 362 18.29 -22.20 -30.34
CA ASP A 362 18.62 -22.79 -29.04
C ASP A 362 19.73 -22.02 -28.32
N GLU A 363 20.64 -21.38 -29.06
CA GLU A 363 21.64 -20.50 -28.48
C GLU A 363 21.01 -19.26 -27.83
N GLN A 364 20.06 -18.61 -28.50
CA GLN A 364 19.33 -17.48 -27.92
C GLN A 364 18.55 -17.89 -26.66
N LYS A 365 17.95 -19.09 -26.65
CA LYS A 365 17.25 -19.64 -25.47
C LYS A 365 18.21 -19.89 -24.31
N ARG A 366 19.43 -20.38 -24.59
CA ARG A 366 20.48 -20.58 -23.56
C ARG A 366 20.98 -19.25 -23.00
N ILE A 367 21.23 -18.27 -23.86
CA ILE A 367 21.63 -16.91 -23.44
C ILE A 367 20.53 -16.31 -22.54
N PHE A 368 19.27 -16.42 -22.96
CA PHE A 368 18.11 -15.98 -22.18
C PHE A 368 18.09 -16.63 -20.78
N ALA A 369 18.22 -17.95 -20.69
CA ALA A 369 18.25 -18.63 -19.40
C ALA A 369 19.50 -18.29 -18.55
N ALA A 370 20.66 -18.14 -19.19
CA ALA A 370 21.90 -17.74 -18.52
C ALA A 370 21.77 -16.35 -17.90
N GLU A 371 21.05 -15.43 -18.55
CA GLU A 371 20.83 -14.09 -18.01
C GLU A 371 19.95 -14.10 -16.76
N TYR A 372 18.86 -14.89 -16.73
CA TYR A 372 18.05 -15.05 -15.52
C TYR A 372 18.79 -15.76 -14.38
N MET A 373 19.68 -16.70 -14.70
CA MET A 373 20.57 -17.30 -13.71
C MET A 373 21.59 -16.28 -13.18
N ARG A 374 22.16 -15.45 -14.04
CA ARG A 374 23.14 -14.41 -13.66
C ARG A 374 22.52 -13.31 -12.80
N ILE A 375 21.31 -12.84 -13.14
CA ILE A 375 20.66 -11.70 -12.47
C ILE A 375 19.90 -12.16 -11.22
N TYR A 376 19.13 -13.25 -11.31
CA TYR A 376 18.20 -13.65 -10.25
C TYR A 376 18.57 -14.95 -9.55
N HIS A 377 19.60 -15.66 -10.03
CA HIS A 377 19.89 -17.03 -9.63
C HIS A 377 18.68 -17.96 -9.83
N VAL A 378 17.98 -17.76 -10.95
CA VAL A 378 16.84 -18.57 -11.35
C VAL A 378 17.26 -19.50 -12.48
N GLN A 379 17.23 -20.81 -12.20
CA GLN A 379 17.44 -21.83 -13.21
C GLN A 379 16.12 -22.15 -13.92
N LEU A 380 16.03 -21.72 -15.18
CA LEU A 380 14.89 -22.00 -16.06
C LEU A 380 15.01 -23.41 -16.67
N ASN A 381 13.90 -24.13 -16.74
CA ASN A 381 13.76 -25.32 -17.57
C ASN A 381 13.28 -24.91 -18.96
N LEU A 382 14.18 -24.92 -19.94
CA LEU A 382 13.89 -24.51 -21.33
C LEU A 382 12.74 -25.32 -21.95
N GLU A 383 12.57 -26.58 -21.56
CA GLU A 383 11.48 -27.43 -22.07
C GLU A 383 10.12 -27.06 -21.48
N SER A 384 10.11 -26.42 -20.30
CA SER A 384 8.89 -25.93 -19.63
C SER A 384 8.49 -24.53 -20.09
N VAL A 385 9.34 -23.81 -20.84
CA VAL A 385 9.04 -22.45 -21.32
C VAL A 385 7.98 -22.49 -22.43
N LYS A 386 6.71 -22.33 -22.07
CA LYS A 386 5.56 -22.39 -22.97
C LYS A 386 4.50 -21.37 -22.55
N LYS A 387 3.83 -20.76 -23.53
CA LYS A 387 2.72 -19.82 -23.26
C LYS A 387 1.58 -20.54 -22.52
N ASN A 388 1.42 -20.24 -21.24
CA ASN A 388 0.32 -20.69 -20.39
C ASN A 388 -0.28 -19.48 -19.65
N PRO A 389 -1.32 -18.83 -20.21
CA PRO A 389 -1.91 -17.62 -19.64
C PRO A 389 -2.46 -17.81 -18.22
N GLY A 390 -3.01 -18.98 -17.91
CA GLY A 390 -3.58 -19.29 -16.60
C GLY A 390 -2.50 -19.40 -15.52
N LEU A 391 -1.48 -20.21 -15.76
CA LEU A 391 -0.34 -20.35 -14.85
C LEU A 391 0.41 -19.03 -14.68
N ARG A 392 0.61 -18.28 -15.78
CA ARG A 392 1.21 -16.94 -15.73
C ARG A 392 0.43 -15.99 -14.84
N PHE A 393 -0.89 -16.02 -14.93
CA PHE A 393 -1.76 -15.20 -14.09
C PHE A 393 -1.60 -15.58 -12.61
N ILE A 394 -1.62 -16.87 -12.28
CA ILE A 394 -1.42 -17.39 -10.92
C ILE A 394 -0.05 -16.98 -10.38
N ALA A 395 1.02 -17.26 -11.12
CA ALA A 395 2.38 -16.93 -10.70
C ALA A 395 2.57 -15.43 -10.47
N LYS A 396 2.06 -14.58 -11.37
CA LYS A 396 2.08 -13.11 -11.21
C LYS A 396 1.28 -12.66 -9.99
N LEU A 397 0.12 -13.28 -9.75
CA LEU A 397 -0.74 -12.93 -8.62
C LEU A 397 -0.07 -13.30 -7.29
N MET A 398 0.49 -14.50 -7.18
CA MET A 398 1.23 -14.98 -6.01
C MET A 398 2.43 -14.08 -5.71
N LEU A 399 3.24 -13.80 -6.74
CA LEU A 399 4.43 -12.95 -6.65
C LEU A 399 4.14 -11.56 -6.06
N ASN A 400 2.96 -10.99 -6.35
CA ASN A 400 2.59 -9.65 -5.88
C ASN A 400 1.78 -9.63 -4.58
N SER A 401 1.19 -10.76 -4.15
CA SER A 401 0.17 -10.77 -3.08
C SER A 401 0.71 -11.07 -1.68
N LEU A 402 1.96 -11.53 -1.56
CA LEU A 402 2.55 -11.93 -0.27
C LEU A 402 2.70 -10.75 0.70
N TRP A 403 3.44 -9.71 0.27
CA TRP A 403 3.92 -8.67 1.19
C TRP A 403 2.78 -7.92 1.89
N GLY A 404 1.66 -7.69 1.20
CA GLY A 404 0.51 -6.96 1.74
C GLY A 404 -0.13 -7.67 2.94
N LYS A 405 0.02 -9.00 3.05
CA LYS A 405 -0.51 -9.78 4.16
C LYS A 405 0.17 -9.42 5.49
N PHE A 406 1.46 -9.07 5.46
CA PHE A 406 2.19 -8.61 6.65
C PHE A 406 1.69 -7.26 7.18
N SER A 407 0.96 -6.48 6.38
CA SER A 407 0.43 -5.17 6.78
C SER A 407 -1.02 -5.19 7.26
N MET A 408 -1.62 -6.38 7.42
CA MET A 408 -3.01 -6.53 7.80
C MET A 408 -3.36 -5.74 9.07
N ARG A 409 -4.54 -5.12 9.07
CA ARG A 409 -5.09 -4.47 10.27
C ARG A 409 -5.57 -5.57 11.21
N ASN A 410 -5.19 -5.45 12.49
CA ASN A 410 -5.62 -6.37 13.53
C ASN A 410 -7.08 -6.13 13.95
N GLU A 411 -7.66 -4.97 13.57
CA GLU A 411 -8.97 -4.49 14.03
C GLU A 411 -10.03 -4.48 12.91
N LEU A 412 -10.25 -5.62 12.27
CA LEU A 412 -11.39 -5.75 11.35
C LEU A 412 -12.67 -6.04 12.14
N GLY A 413 -13.78 -5.40 11.75
CA GLY A 413 -15.09 -5.73 12.30
C GLY A 413 -15.44 -7.18 11.95
N SER A 414 -15.66 -8.00 12.98
CA SER A 414 -15.87 -9.43 12.84
C SER A 414 -17.35 -9.77 12.93
N ASN A 415 -17.77 -10.79 12.20
CA ASN A 415 -19.10 -11.37 12.33
C ASN A 415 -18.99 -12.70 13.08
N LYS A 416 -19.85 -12.91 14.07
CA LYS A 416 -19.97 -14.20 14.76
C LYS A 416 -21.43 -14.59 14.84
N VAL A 417 -21.71 -15.85 14.55
CA VAL A 417 -23.02 -16.44 14.84
C VAL A 417 -22.96 -16.95 16.27
N ILE A 418 -23.81 -16.39 17.13
CA ILE A 418 -23.96 -16.76 18.53
C ILE A 418 -25.19 -17.63 18.65
N THR A 419 -25.01 -18.81 19.22
CA THR A 419 -26.08 -19.75 19.59
C THR A 419 -26.22 -19.89 21.10
N ARG A 420 -25.27 -19.34 21.89
CA ARG A 420 -25.26 -19.39 23.35
C ARG A 420 -25.22 -17.99 23.97
N PRO A 421 -26.12 -17.64 24.91
CA PRO A 421 -26.18 -16.31 25.53
C PRO A 421 -24.89 -15.85 26.22
N GLN A 422 -24.07 -16.78 26.73
CA GLN A 422 -22.83 -16.46 27.44
C GLN A 422 -21.77 -15.79 26.54
N GLU A 423 -21.82 -16.03 25.22
CA GLU A 423 -20.89 -15.44 24.26
C GLU A 423 -21.19 -13.95 23.97
N PHE A 424 -22.32 -13.45 24.46
CA PHE A 424 -22.80 -12.09 24.27
C PHE A 424 -22.02 -11.07 25.12
N TYR A 425 -21.61 -11.45 26.34
CA TYR A 425 -21.03 -10.53 27.33
C TYR A 425 -19.58 -10.10 27.03
N LYS A 426 -18.89 -10.80 26.12
CA LYS A 426 -17.46 -10.56 25.81
C LYS A 426 -17.22 -9.63 24.61
N LEU A 427 -18.25 -9.10 23.98
CA LEU A 427 -18.14 -8.42 22.67
C LEU A 427 -18.65 -6.98 22.71
N GLU A 428 -17.96 -6.07 22.02
CA GLU A 428 -18.47 -4.71 21.76
C GLU A 428 -19.33 -4.75 20.49
N LEU A 429 -20.64 -4.81 20.68
CA LEU A 429 -21.61 -5.09 19.61
C LEU A 429 -21.85 -3.84 18.75
N SER A 430 -21.74 -4.00 17.44
CA SER A 430 -22.05 -2.98 16.43
C SER A 430 -23.39 -3.23 15.73
N ALA A 431 -23.79 -4.49 15.58
CA ALA A 431 -25.08 -4.87 15.01
C ALA A 431 -25.49 -6.29 15.45
N ILE A 432 -26.79 -6.54 15.57
CA ILE A 432 -27.36 -7.86 15.86
C ILE A 432 -28.39 -8.18 14.77
N VAL A 433 -28.31 -9.37 14.19
CA VAL A 433 -29.23 -9.86 13.16
C VAL A 433 -29.72 -11.23 13.58
N PRO A 434 -31.02 -11.41 13.90
CA PRO A 434 -31.57 -12.74 14.12
C PRO A 434 -31.47 -13.55 12.83
N LEU A 435 -30.89 -14.75 12.91
CA LEU A 435 -30.84 -15.72 11.81
C LEU A 435 -31.93 -16.80 11.98
N SER A 436 -32.21 -17.17 13.22
CA SER A 436 -33.31 -18.07 13.63
C SER A 436 -33.65 -17.86 15.11
N ASP A 437 -34.62 -18.61 15.64
CA ASP A 437 -35.03 -18.58 17.05
C ASP A 437 -33.90 -18.98 18.02
N HIS A 438 -32.84 -19.62 17.52
CA HIS A 438 -31.71 -20.12 18.32
C HIS A 438 -30.35 -19.55 17.90
N ALA A 439 -30.32 -18.67 16.91
CA ALA A 439 -29.07 -18.13 16.37
C ALA A 439 -29.20 -16.65 16.01
N ILE A 440 -28.28 -15.86 16.54
CA ILE A 440 -28.12 -14.46 16.17
C ILE A 440 -26.75 -14.26 15.53
N ARG A 441 -26.66 -13.51 14.45
CA ARG A 441 -25.39 -13.00 13.95
C ARG A 441 -25.11 -11.65 14.58
N VAL A 442 -24.00 -11.54 15.28
CA VAL A 442 -23.50 -10.26 15.78
C VAL A 442 -22.34 -9.78 14.94
N THR A 443 -22.34 -8.49 14.61
CA THR A 443 -21.15 -7.78 14.17
C THR A 443 -20.55 -7.11 15.40
N TYR A 444 -19.29 -7.37 15.69
CA TYR A 444 -18.61 -6.86 16.87
C TYR A 444 -17.20 -6.36 16.53
N LYS A 445 -16.68 -5.53 17.42
CA LYS A 445 -15.26 -5.22 17.51
C LYS A 445 -14.72 -5.82 18.80
N HIS A 446 -13.47 -6.28 18.76
CA HIS A 446 -12.77 -6.62 20.00
C HIS A 446 -12.53 -5.32 20.78
N LYS A 447 -12.71 -5.34 22.10
CA LYS A 447 -12.41 -4.20 22.97
C LYS A 447 -10.94 -3.80 22.78
N LYS A 448 -10.68 -2.49 22.73
CA LYS A 448 -9.39 -1.87 22.35
C LYS A 448 -8.16 -2.30 23.15
N HIS A 449 -8.33 -2.95 24.30
CA HIS A 449 -7.24 -3.17 25.24
C HIS A 449 -6.20 -4.20 24.77
N PHE A 450 -6.50 -5.04 23.78
CA PHE A 450 -5.52 -5.97 23.19
C PHE A 450 -5.72 -6.13 21.69
N ALA A 451 -5.00 -5.34 20.88
CA ALA A 451 -4.83 -5.67 19.48
C ALA A 451 -3.82 -6.81 19.36
N GLN A 452 -4.26 -8.07 19.53
CA GLN A 452 -3.43 -9.22 19.22
C GLN A 452 -2.95 -9.10 17.77
N GLU A 453 -1.64 -9.00 17.56
CA GLU A 453 -1.11 -9.03 16.20
C GLU A 453 -1.52 -10.34 15.55
N HIS A 454 -2.14 -10.26 14.37
CA HIS A 454 -2.48 -11.46 13.63
C HIS A 454 -1.18 -12.26 13.41
N SER A 455 -1.22 -13.58 13.57
CA SER A 455 -0.04 -14.48 13.47
C SER A 455 0.66 -14.50 12.11
N SER A 456 0.23 -13.65 11.17
CA SER A 456 0.84 -13.43 9.86
C SER A 456 1.07 -11.96 9.52
N SER A 457 0.89 -11.07 10.51
CA SER A 457 1.19 -9.64 10.42
C SER A 457 2.63 -9.40 10.86
N ASN A 458 3.34 -8.55 10.14
CA ASN A 458 4.63 -7.98 10.54
C ASN A 458 4.76 -6.61 9.88
N ILE A 459 4.43 -5.56 10.65
CA ILE A 459 4.40 -4.20 10.11
C ILE A 459 5.79 -3.69 9.73
N VAL A 460 6.85 -4.17 10.39
CA VAL A 460 8.23 -3.76 10.13
C VAL A 460 8.64 -4.20 8.72
N LEU A 461 8.44 -5.47 8.33
CA LEU A 461 8.75 -5.90 6.96
C LEU A 461 7.98 -5.09 5.92
N SER A 462 6.69 -4.83 6.18
CA SER A 462 5.85 -4.01 5.28
C SER A 462 6.34 -2.57 5.17
N LEU A 463 6.85 -2.00 6.26
CA LEU A 463 7.42 -0.67 6.30
C LEU A 463 8.66 -0.58 5.40
N TRP A 464 9.58 -1.55 5.48
CA TRP A 464 10.76 -1.58 4.61
C TRP A 464 10.40 -1.77 3.14
N THR A 465 9.49 -2.70 2.84
CA THR A 465 9.02 -2.92 1.46
C THR A 465 8.43 -1.63 0.86
N THR A 466 7.55 -0.94 1.59
CA THR A 466 6.93 0.28 1.06
C THR A 466 7.89 1.46 1.00
N SER A 467 8.82 1.59 1.95
CA SER A 467 9.84 2.65 1.96
C SER A 467 10.79 2.51 0.78
N ARG A 468 11.34 1.31 0.55
CA ARG A 468 12.20 1.05 -0.62
C ARG A 468 11.45 1.25 -1.94
N ALA A 469 10.18 0.84 -2.02
CA ALA A 469 9.34 1.07 -3.20
C ALA A 469 9.20 2.57 -3.52
N ARG A 470 8.95 3.41 -2.51
CA ARG A 470 8.90 4.87 -2.68
C ARG A 470 10.23 5.46 -3.13
N LEU A 471 11.33 5.01 -2.53
CA LEU A 471 12.68 5.47 -2.89
C LEU A 471 13.06 5.09 -4.33
N LYS A 472 12.66 3.90 -4.79
CA LYS A 472 12.89 3.48 -6.18
C LYS A 472 12.15 4.35 -7.19
N LEU A 473 10.88 4.70 -6.92
CA LEU A 473 10.16 5.65 -7.76
C LEU A 473 10.82 7.04 -7.70
N LEU A 474 11.25 7.48 -6.51
CA LEU A 474 11.96 8.74 -6.31
C LEU A 474 13.25 8.82 -7.14
N ASP A 475 14.03 7.74 -7.24
CA ASP A 475 15.23 7.67 -8.09
C ASP A 475 14.90 8.06 -9.54
N TYR A 476 13.85 7.44 -10.11
CA TYR A 476 13.41 7.75 -11.48
C TYR A 476 12.84 9.16 -11.60
N MET A 477 12.11 9.64 -10.60
CA MET A 477 11.61 11.02 -10.59
C MET A 477 12.75 12.04 -10.63
N MET A 478 13.80 11.82 -9.84
CA MET A 478 14.99 12.67 -9.81
C MET A 478 15.78 12.58 -11.12
N GLN A 479 15.94 11.37 -11.68
CA GLN A 479 16.56 11.18 -13.00
C GLN A 479 15.83 11.99 -14.08
N ILE A 480 14.49 11.91 -14.13
CA ILE A 480 13.68 12.69 -15.08
C ILE A 480 13.86 14.19 -14.83
N HIS A 481 13.78 14.62 -13.57
CA HIS A 481 13.90 16.03 -13.20
C HIS A 481 15.25 16.64 -13.62
N ASN A 482 16.33 15.86 -13.50
CA ASN A 482 17.68 16.28 -13.86
C ASN A 482 17.98 16.14 -15.37
N THR A 483 17.09 15.51 -16.14
CA THR A 483 17.28 15.34 -17.59
C THR A 483 16.79 16.58 -18.34
N GLU A 484 17.71 17.28 -19.01
CA GLU A 484 17.36 18.45 -19.80
C GLU A 484 16.37 18.11 -20.92
N GLY A 485 15.29 18.89 -21.02
CA GLY A 485 14.24 18.67 -22.01
C GLY A 485 13.24 17.58 -21.63
N ALA A 486 13.28 17.05 -20.41
CA ALA A 486 12.24 16.18 -19.84
C ALA A 486 11.47 16.90 -18.71
N GLU A 487 10.19 16.57 -18.58
CA GLU A 487 9.26 17.14 -17.61
C GLU A 487 8.37 16.02 -17.06
N LEU A 488 8.43 15.79 -15.74
CA LEU A 488 7.58 14.83 -15.05
C LEU A 488 6.17 15.40 -14.89
N LEU A 489 5.15 14.69 -15.39
CA LEU A 489 3.76 15.13 -15.38
C LEU A 489 2.94 14.51 -14.25
N TYR A 490 3.15 13.22 -13.96
CA TYR A 490 2.33 12.45 -13.02
C TYR A 490 3.06 11.20 -12.53
N THR A 491 2.75 10.78 -11.31
CA THR A 491 3.25 9.52 -10.73
C THR A 491 2.12 8.70 -10.10
N ASP A 492 2.17 7.38 -10.20
CA ASP A 492 1.32 6.47 -9.41
C ASP A 492 2.05 5.18 -9.06
N THR A 493 2.57 5.11 -7.84
CA THR A 493 3.20 3.95 -7.19
C THR A 493 4.44 3.39 -7.91
N ASP A 494 4.25 2.83 -9.09
CA ASP A 494 5.22 2.18 -9.97
C ASP A 494 5.28 2.83 -11.36
N SER A 495 4.43 3.80 -11.66
CA SER A 495 4.36 4.45 -12.98
C SER A 495 4.67 5.94 -12.95
N VAL A 496 5.24 6.44 -14.05
CA VAL A 496 5.48 7.85 -14.32
C VAL A 496 5.00 8.24 -15.72
N ILE A 497 4.48 9.46 -15.86
CA ILE A 497 4.12 10.06 -17.14
C ILE A 497 5.05 11.25 -17.38
N VAL A 498 5.73 11.28 -18.51
CA VAL A 498 6.80 12.24 -18.81
C VAL A 498 6.55 12.90 -20.16
N LYS A 499 6.70 14.23 -20.23
CA LYS A 499 6.81 14.97 -21.49
C LYS A 499 8.29 15.22 -21.76
N HIS A 500 8.78 14.89 -22.94
CA HIS A 500 10.20 15.09 -23.25
C HIS A 500 10.44 15.40 -24.73
N ARG A 501 11.59 16.02 -25.04
CA ARG A 501 12.06 16.18 -26.43
C ARG A 501 12.17 14.82 -27.10
N ARG A 502 11.83 14.71 -28.38
CA ARG A 502 11.79 13.42 -29.10
C ARG A 502 13.16 12.74 -29.18
N ASN A 503 14.25 13.51 -29.25
CA ASN A 503 15.63 13.05 -29.27
C ASN A 503 16.21 12.75 -27.87
N VAL A 504 15.47 13.00 -26.80
CA VAL A 504 15.88 12.72 -25.42
C VAL A 504 15.26 11.42 -24.95
N VAL A 505 16.07 10.56 -24.33
CA VAL A 505 15.63 9.35 -23.64
C VAL A 505 15.65 9.63 -22.14
N PRO A 506 14.51 9.97 -21.50
CA PRO A 506 14.49 10.38 -20.09
C PRO A 506 14.78 9.22 -19.15
N ILE A 507 14.47 8.00 -19.57
CA ILE A 507 14.66 6.78 -18.79
C ILE A 507 15.11 5.67 -19.76
N GLN A 508 16.17 4.94 -19.38
CA GLN A 508 16.56 3.71 -20.04
C GLN A 508 15.55 2.61 -19.73
N THR A 509 14.90 2.07 -20.77
CA THR A 509 13.92 1.00 -20.62
C THR A 509 14.56 -0.38 -20.52
N GLY A 510 13.89 -1.31 -19.86
CA GLY A 510 14.27 -2.73 -19.85
C GLY A 510 13.17 -3.65 -19.32
N GLU A 511 13.44 -4.95 -19.32
CA GLU A 511 12.45 -6.01 -19.06
C GLU A 511 12.62 -6.68 -17.69
N TYR A 512 13.66 -6.29 -16.95
CA TYR A 512 14.03 -6.90 -15.67
C TYR A 512 13.35 -6.21 -14.48
N LEU A 513 13.20 -6.95 -13.38
CA LEU A 513 12.64 -6.49 -12.12
C LEU A 513 13.26 -5.14 -11.72
N GLY A 514 12.42 -4.15 -11.42
CA GLY A 514 12.85 -2.83 -10.98
C GLY A 514 13.30 -1.87 -12.10
N GLN A 515 13.41 -2.35 -13.34
CA GLN A 515 13.60 -1.50 -14.52
C GLN A 515 12.27 -0.89 -14.97
N MET A 516 12.34 0.17 -15.76
CA MET A 516 11.18 0.82 -16.35
C MET A 516 10.87 0.23 -17.72
N SER A 517 9.61 -0.02 -18.00
CA SER A 517 9.11 -0.47 -19.31
C SER A 517 8.12 0.54 -19.87
N ALA A 518 8.04 0.69 -21.20
CA ALA A 518 7.09 1.60 -21.83
C ALA A 518 5.70 0.93 -21.99
N GLU A 519 4.65 1.51 -21.38
CA GLU A 519 3.30 0.90 -21.36
C GLU A 519 2.57 1.00 -22.72
N TYR A 520 2.83 2.07 -23.49
CA TYR A 520 2.11 2.39 -24.73
C TYR A 520 3.03 2.50 -25.96
N ALA A 521 4.03 1.63 -26.10
CA ALA A 521 5.06 1.73 -27.15
C ALA A 521 4.51 1.83 -28.59
N GLY A 522 3.36 1.22 -28.90
CA GLY A 522 2.71 1.28 -30.23
C GLY A 522 1.77 2.47 -30.45
N TYR A 523 1.68 3.39 -29.50
CA TYR A 523 0.80 4.56 -29.56
C TYR A 523 1.57 5.84 -29.35
N GLU A 524 1.19 6.89 -30.08
CA GLU A 524 1.66 8.25 -29.79
C GLU A 524 0.64 8.96 -28.89
N ILE A 525 1.05 9.35 -27.69
CA ILE A 525 0.19 10.10 -26.77
C ILE A 525 0.17 11.57 -27.19
N LYS A 526 -1.00 12.04 -27.64
CA LYS A 526 -1.21 13.41 -28.09
C LYS A 526 -1.53 14.37 -26.95
N THR A 527 -2.40 13.93 -26.03
CA THR A 527 -2.90 14.79 -24.96
C THR A 527 -2.96 14.02 -23.65
N PHE A 528 -2.46 14.64 -22.58
CA PHE A 528 -2.58 14.20 -21.20
C PHE A 528 -3.39 15.22 -20.39
N ILE A 529 -4.38 14.72 -19.65
CA ILE A 529 -5.26 15.50 -18.79
C ILE A 529 -5.29 14.83 -17.42
N CYS A 530 -5.13 15.57 -16.34
CA CYS A 530 -5.20 15.07 -14.98
C CYS A 530 -6.08 15.96 -14.10
N GLY A 531 -7.06 15.34 -13.45
CA GLY A 531 -7.93 16.02 -12.48
C GLY A 531 -7.44 15.89 -11.04
N GLY A 532 -6.39 15.11 -10.78
CA GLY A 532 -5.88 14.80 -9.45
C GLY A 532 -5.31 13.38 -9.34
N ALA A 533 -4.95 12.97 -8.11
CA ALA A 533 -4.45 11.63 -7.85
C ALA A 533 -5.46 10.56 -8.28
N LYS A 534 -5.02 9.62 -9.13
CA LYS A 534 -5.81 8.52 -9.73
C LYS A 534 -6.98 9.00 -10.59
N GLN A 535 -6.81 10.16 -11.23
CA GLN A 535 -7.79 10.81 -12.09
C GLN A 535 -7.10 11.40 -13.31
N TYR A 536 -7.02 10.65 -14.41
CA TYR A 536 -6.39 11.13 -15.63
C TYR A 536 -7.02 10.56 -16.90
N ALA A 537 -6.78 11.25 -18.02
CA ALA A 537 -7.15 10.80 -19.34
C ALA A 537 -5.99 11.00 -20.33
N LEU A 538 -5.89 10.10 -21.29
CA LEU A 538 -4.93 10.11 -22.38
C LEU A 538 -5.69 10.03 -23.70
N GLN A 539 -5.34 10.90 -24.64
CA GLN A 539 -5.66 10.76 -26.05
C GLN A 539 -4.42 10.24 -26.76
N MET A 540 -4.54 9.13 -27.48
CA MET A 540 -3.43 8.47 -28.14
C MET A 540 -3.80 8.06 -29.56
N THR A 541 -2.84 8.06 -30.47
CA THR A 541 -3.01 7.66 -31.87
C THR A 541 -2.22 6.38 -32.10
N ASP A 542 -2.86 5.33 -32.64
CA ASP A 542 -2.15 4.10 -33.01
C ASP A 542 -1.22 4.39 -34.19
N GLN A 543 0.05 4.04 -34.05
CA GLN A 543 1.05 4.34 -35.07
C GLN A 543 0.86 3.51 -36.35
N ARG A 544 0.12 2.40 -36.29
CA ARG A 544 -0.06 1.48 -37.43
C ARG A 544 -1.20 1.89 -38.36
N ASN A 545 -2.30 2.39 -37.80
CA ASN A 545 -3.52 2.69 -38.57
C ASN A 545 -4.05 4.12 -38.38
N GLY A 546 -3.39 4.95 -37.57
CA GLY A 546 -3.79 6.33 -37.30
C GLY A 546 -5.05 6.48 -36.45
N GLN A 547 -5.62 5.39 -35.92
CA GLN A 547 -6.86 5.45 -35.15
C GLN A 547 -6.62 6.11 -33.79
N THR A 548 -7.51 7.04 -33.44
CA THR A 548 -7.48 7.69 -32.11
C THR A 548 -8.15 6.81 -31.06
N LYS A 549 -7.51 6.69 -29.91
CA LYS A 549 -7.96 5.94 -28.74
C LYS A 549 -7.91 6.83 -27.51
N TYR A 550 -8.90 6.68 -26.65
CA TYR A 550 -8.99 7.39 -25.38
C TYR A 550 -8.86 6.41 -24.22
N VAL A 551 -8.04 6.77 -23.24
CA VAL A 551 -7.94 6.06 -21.95
C VAL A 551 -8.33 7.03 -20.86
N GLN A 552 -9.32 6.68 -20.04
CA GLN A 552 -9.76 7.52 -18.93
C GLN A 552 -9.80 6.67 -17.66
N LYS A 553 -9.03 7.09 -16.64
CA LYS A 553 -8.92 6.41 -15.34
C LYS A 553 -9.36 7.39 -14.25
N ILE A 554 -10.53 7.15 -13.64
CA ILE A 554 -11.02 7.90 -12.47
C ILE A 554 -11.35 6.91 -11.37
N ARG A 555 -10.60 6.97 -10.25
CA ARG A 555 -10.79 6.05 -9.13
C ARG A 555 -12.23 6.09 -8.62
N GLY A 556 -12.84 4.92 -8.51
CA GLY A 556 -14.19 4.76 -7.98
C GLY A 556 -15.31 5.01 -8.99
N ILE A 557 -14.98 5.30 -10.25
CA ILE A 557 -15.94 5.45 -11.36
C ILE A 557 -15.70 4.33 -12.35
N THR A 558 -16.75 3.56 -12.64
CA THR A 558 -16.73 2.57 -13.72
C THR A 558 -17.30 3.21 -14.97
N PHE A 559 -16.53 3.19 -16.06
CA PHE A 559 -16.96 3.67 -17.37
C PHE A 559 -17.59 2.53 -18.16
N ASP A 560 -18.90 2.34 -17.97
CA ASP A 560 -19.73 1.54 -18.87
C ASP A 560 -20.31 2.42 -20.01
N VAL A 561 -21.10 1.84 -20.91
CA VAL A 561 -21.65 2.57 -22.07
C VAL A 561 -22.52 3.75 -21.63
N ARG A 562 -23.33 3.59 -20.58
CA ARG A 562 -24.23 4.64 -20.05
C ARG A 562 -23.42 5.74 -19.36
N ASN A 563 -22.48 5.36 -18.51
CA ASN A 563 -21.64 6.25 -17.72
C ASN A 563 -20.55 6.97 -18.55
N SER A 564 -20.16 6.41 -19.70
CA SER A 564 -19.20 7.07 -20.61
C SER A 564 -19.77 8.34 -21.25
N GLN A 565 -21.09 8.45 -21.37
CA GLN A 565 -21.75 9.66 -21.87
C GLN A 565 -21.72 10.80 -20.84
N ALA A 566 -21.70 10.46 -19.54
CA ALA A 566 -21.72 11.44 -18.45
C ALA A 566 -20.43 12.29 -18.37
N LEU A 567 -19.29 11.74 -18.81
CA LEU A 567 -18.01 12.45 -18.83
C LEU A 567 -17.13 11.96 -19.97
N GLN A 568 -17.33 12.54 -21.15
CA GLN A 568 -16.46 12.35 -22.30
C GLN A 568 -15.10 13.05 -22.12
N PHE A 569 -14.12 12.66 -22.94
CA PHE A 569 -12.75 13.18 -22.89
C PHE A 569 -12.70 14.71 -22.95
N GLU A 570 -13.42 15.34 -23.90
CA GLU A 570 -13.40 16.80 -24.05
C GLU A 570 -14.09 17.51 -22.88
N HIS A 571 -15.20 16.97 -22.37
CA HIS A 571 -15.83 17.49 -21.15
C HIS A 571 -14.89 17.38 -19.94
N PHE A 572 -14.09 16.32 -19.85
CA PHE A 572 -13.08 16.19 -18.81
C PHE A 572 -11.95 17.21 -18.99
N LYS A 573 -11.45 17.40 -20.22
CA LYS A 573 -10.47 18.46 -20.58
C LYS A 573 -10.95 19.82 -20.11
N GLN A 574 -12.14 20.23 -20.50
CA GLN A 574 -12.74 21.51 -20.13
C GLN A 574 -12.87 21.67 -18.61
N LYS A 575 -13.22 20.60 -17.90
CA LYS A 575 -13.29 20.64 -16.43
C LYS A 575 -11.94 20.89 -15.77
N VAL A 576 -10.84 20.28 -16.24
CA VAL A 576 -9.51 20.53 -15.63
C VAL A 576 -8.87 21.83 -16.13
N LEU A 577 -9.10 22.26 -17.37
CA LEU A 577 -8.64 23.58 -17.83
C LEU A 577 -9.29 24.71 -17.01
N ASN A 578 -10.56 24.52 -16.64
CA ASN A 578 -11.30 25.44 -15.79
C ASN A 578 -11.23 25.06 -14.30
N PHE A 579 -10.15 24.41 -13.84
CA PHE A 579 -10.02 23.95 -12.45
C PHE A 579 -10.29 25.08 -11.45
N GLY A 580 -11.17 24.83 -10.48
CA GLY A 580 -11.53 25.78 -9.44
C GLY A 580 -12.42 26.95 -9.90
N ALA A 581 -12.87 26.98 -11.16
CA ALA A 581 -13.82 28.00 -11.63
C ALA A 581 -15.17 27.89 -10.91
N ARG A 582 -15.72 29.02 -10.47
CA ARG A 582 -17.05 29.07 -9.84
C ARG A 582 -18.12 28.62 -10.85
N GLY A 583 -19.06 27.79 -10.39
CA GLY A 583 -20.20 27.35 -11.21
C GLY A 583 -19.98 26.10 -12.08
N GLN A 584 -18.85 25.42 -11.97
CA GLN A 584 -18.70 24.11 -12.62
C GLN A 584 -19.74 23.11 -12.11
N ARG A 585 -20.56 22.56 -13.02
CA ARG A 585 -21.50 21.48 -12.69
C ARG A 585 -20.76 20.14 -12.59
N PRO A 586 -21.01 19.32 -11.56
CA PRO A 586 -20.43 17.99 -11.47
C PRO A 586 -20.96 17.08 -12.58
N ALA A 587 -20.12 16.18 -13.10
CA ALA A 587 -20.62 15.05 -13.87
C ALA A 587 -21.31 14.05 -12.93
N VAL A 588 -22.46 13.52 -13.33
CA VAL A 588 -23.26 12.60 -12.51
C VAL A 588 -23.26 11.23 -13.15
N PHE A 589 -22.86 10.23 -12.37
CA PHE A 589 -22.82 8.83 -12.77
C PHE A 589 -23.85 8.05 -11.97
N SER A 590 -24.59 7.16 -12.62
CA SER A 590 -25.60 6.31 -11.97
C SER A 590 -25.20 4.85 -12.07
N TYR A 591 -25.34 4.13 -10.96
CA TYR A 591 -25.02 2.72 -10.84
C TYR A 591 -26.14 1.98 -10.12
N ASP A 592 -26.50 0.80 -10.61
CA ASP A 592 -27.31 -0.14 -9.83
C ASP A 592 -26.37 -0.96 -8.96
N LYS A 593 -26.44 -0.76 -7.64
CA LYS A 593 -25.61 -1.48 -6.68
C LYS A 593 -26.47 -2.50 -5.95
N ILE A 594 -26.22 -3.77 -6.21
CA ILE A 594 -26.70 -4.88 -5.39
C ILE A 594 -25.86 -4.93 -4.13
N GLN A 595 -26.49 -4.79 -2.96
CA GLN A 595 -25.79 -4.90 -1.68
C GLN A 595 -26.67 -5.53 -0.61
N PRO A 596 -26.09 -6.32 0.31
CA PRO A 596 -26.80 -6.76 1.48
C PRO A 596 -27.08 -5.57 2.41
N THR A 597 -28.27 -5.56 2.99
CA THR A 597 -28.64 -4.66 4.09
C THR A 597 -27.98 -5.12 5.40
N ARG A 598 -28.08 -4.29 6.45
CA ARG A 598 -27.65 -4.70 7.80
C ARG A 598 -28.36 -5.97 8.28
N SER A 599 -29.59 -6.21 7.84
CA SER A 599 -30.38 -7.42 8.13
C SER A 599 -30.14 -8.58 7.15
N SER A 600 -29.10 -8.51 6.30
CA SER A 600 -28.77 -9.53 5.28
C SER A 600 -29.78 -9.69 4.13
N GLN A 601 -30.80 -8.85 4.02
CA GLN A 601 -31.64 -8.80 2.83
C GLN A 601 -30.83 -8.23 1.66
N ILE A 602 -30.94 -8.83 0.47
CA ILE A 602 -30.29 -8.33 -0.74
C ILE A 602 -31.22 -7.32 -1.40
N ILE A 603 -30.74 -6.09 -1.59
CA ILE A 603 -31.49 -5.05 -2.29
C ILE A 603 -30.64 -4.43 -3.40
N THR A 604 -31.31 -4.04 -4.48
CA THR A 604 -30.71 -3.18 -5.51
C THR A 604 -31.00 -1.73 -5.13
N ARG A 605 -29.95 -0.91 -5.00
CA ARG A 605 -30.09 0.54 -4.81
C ARG A 605 -29.42 1.28 -5.95
N GLU A 606 -30.11 2.30 -6.46
CA GLU A 606 -29.49 3.26 -7.36
C GLU A 606 -28.50 4.13 -6.56
N LEU A 607 -27.26 4.21 -7.05
CA LEU A 607 -26.17 4.96 -6.47
C LEU A 607 -25.75 6.05 -7.45
N HIS A 608 -25.89 7.31 -7.05
CA HIS A 608 -25.35 8.43 -7.82
C HIS A 608 -23.97 8.84 -7.29
N LYS A 609 -23.00 9.00 -8.19
CA LYS A 609 -21.69 9.60 -7.89
C LYS A 609 -21.56 10.91 -8.64
N ARG A 610 -21.18 11.97 -7.91
CA ARG A 610 -20.89 13.29 -8.48
C ARG A 610 -19.39 13.48 -8.59
N TYR A 611 -18.94 13.97 -9.74
CA TYR A 611 -17.52 14.15 -10.04
C TYR A 611 -17.19 15.58 -10.46
N LEU A 612 -16.17 16.14 -9.80
CA LEU A 612 -15.40 17.29 -10.25
C LEU A 612 -13.90 16.97 -10.08
N PRO A 613 -13.01 17.57 -10.87
CA PRO A 613 -11.58 17.49 -10.63
C PRO A 613 -11.23 17.95 -9.22
N VAL A 614 -10.42 17.17 -8.51
CA VAL A 614 -9.97 17.45 -7.15
C VAL A 614 -8.48 17.11 -7.03
N CYS A 615 -7.67 18.14 -6.80
CA CYS A 615 -6.25 18.02 -6.49
C CYS A 615 -6.01 18.49 -5.06
N GLN A 616 -5.57 17.58 -4.20
CA GLN A 616 -5.25 17.83 -2.79
C GLN A 616 -3.80 17.45 -2.47
N LYS A 617 -2.95 17.38 -3.50
CA LYS A 617 -1.54 16.95 -3.37
C LYS A 617 -0.55 18.12 -3.43
N GLY A 618 -1.01 19.32 -3.73
CA GLY A 618 -0.19 20.51 -3.88
C GLY A 618 -1.01 21.74 -4.26
N VAL A 619 -0.31 22.84 -4.53
CA VAL A 619 -0.85 24.12 -4.99
C VAL A 619 -0.77 24.17 -6.51
N ILE A 620 -1.84 24.63 -7.17
CA ILE A 620 -1.92 24.67 -8.63
C ILE A 620 -1.51 26.06 -9.14
N SER A 621 -0.56 26.10 -10.08
CA SER A 621 -0.14 27.32 -10.77
C SER A 621 -1.11 27.71 -11.89
N GLU A 622 -0.98 28.93 -12.43
CA GLU A 622 -1.75 29.37 -13.60
C GLU A 622 -1.49 28.51 -14.84
N ARG A 623 -0.27 27.96 -14.95
CA ARG A 623 0.16 27.03 -16.01
C ARG A 623 -0.26 25.58 -15.74
N LEU A 624 -1.12 25.36 -14.74
CA LEU A 624 -1.62 24.05 -14.33
C LEU A 624 -0.51 23.10 -13.83
N GLU A 625 0.60 23.63 -13.34
CA GLU A 625 1.62 22.88 -12.61
C GLU A 625 1.19 22.71 -11.16
N VAL A 626 1.62 21.63 -10.51
CA VAL A 626 1.27 21.29 -9.15
C VAL A 626 2.54 21.28 -8.31
N PHE A 627 2.68 22.30 -7.46
CA PHE A 627 3.81 22.44 -6.56
C PHE A 627 3.50 21.85 -5.18
N PRO A 628 4.49 21.25 -4.50
CA PRO A 628 4.31 20.79 -3.13
C PRO A 628 3.87 21.93 -2.20
N PHE A 629 3.11 21.61 -1.15
CA PHE A 629 2.74 22.60 -0.15
C PHE A 629 4.00 23.16 0.54
N GLY A 630 4.15 24.49 0.52
CA GLY A 630 5.32 25.16 1.08
C GLY A 630 6.45 25.42 0.10
N TYR A 631 6.28 25.11 -1.19
CA TYR A 631 7.24 25.45 -2.23
C TYR A 631 7.41 26.98 -2.32
N GLN A 632 8.65 27.43 -2.53
CA GLN A 632 9.04 28.83 -2.65
C GLN A 632 9.78 29.04 -3.95
#